data_AF-A0A0N4YMM4-F1
#
_entry.id   AF-A0A0N4YMM4-F1
#
_cell.length_a   1.000
_cell.length_b   1.000
_cell.length_c   1.000
_cell.angle_alpha   90.00
_cell.angle_beta   90.00
_cell.angle_gamma   90.00
#
_symmetry.space_group_name_H-M   'P 1'
#
loop_
_entity.id
_entity.type
_entity.pdbx_description
1 polymer ?
#
loop_
_entity_poly.entity_id
_entity_poly.type
_entity_poly.pdbx_seq_one_letter_code
_entity_poly.pdbx_strand_id
1 'polypeptide(L)' 'MYCLMVNNCTVSGEQDKSNRVPILDEFGCSLFPNILPHVEYPSDLNGGILIHAFSLDVDQVK' A
#
# COMPACT_ATOMS: atom_id res chain seq x y z
N MET A 1 22.29 13.81 2.24
CA MET A 1 21.83 12.54 1.62
C MET A 1 20.32 12.51 1.78
N TYR A 2 19.58 12.20 0.73
CA TYR A 2 18.11 12.22 0.72
C TYR A 2 17.61 10.85 0.32
N CYS A 3 16.61 10.33 1.04
CA CYS A 3 16.02 9.03 0.75
C CYS A 3 14.51 9.18 0.50
N LEU A 4 13.98 8.39 -0.43
CA LEU A 4 12.56 8.26 -0.71
C LEU A 4 11.93 7.35 0.35
N MET A 5 10.81 7.77 0.91
CA MET A 5 9.98 6.95 1.80
C MET A 5 8.51 7.07 1.42
N VAL A 6 7.78 5.97 1.57
CA VAL A 6 6.34 5.91 1.35
C VAL A 6 5.68 6.02 2.72
N ASN A 7 4.95 7.12 2.94
CA ASN A 7 4.26 7.37 4.20
C ASN A 7 2.87 6.74 4.21
N ASN A 8 2.10 6.77 3.11
CA ASN A 8 0.88 5.98 3.07
C ASN A 8 0.53 5.60 1.65
N CYS A 9 -0.25 4.53 1.54
CA CYS A 9 -0.86 4.16 0.28
C CYS A 9 -2.26 3.64 0.56
N THR A 10 -3.21 4.13 -0.22
CA THR A 10 -4.61 3.72 -0.16
C THR A 10 -5.06 3.31 -1.56
N VAL A 11 -5.82 2.22 -1.64
CA VAL A 11 -6.48 1.81 -2.87
C VAL A 11 -7.95 2.22 -2.82
N SER A 12 -8.50 2.62 -3.96
CA SER A 12 -9.92 2.97 -4.10
C SER A 12 -10.45 2.46 -5.43
N GLY A 13 -11.70 2.00 -5.44
CA GLY A 13 -12.41 1.67 -6.66
C GLY A 13 -12.78 2.92 -7.47
N GLU A 14 -12.95 2.77 -8.78
CA GLU A 14 -13.29 3.86 -9.71
C GLU A 14 -14.65 4.51 -9.39
N GLN A 15 -15.60 3.73 -8.89
CA GLN A 15 -16.96 4.19 -8.59
C GLN A 15 -17.13 4.80 -7.19
N ASP A 16 -16.26 4.47 -6.22
CA ASP A 16 -16.39 4.89 -4.83
C ASP A 16 -15.08 5.46 -4.26
N LYS A 17 -14.82 6.74 -4.54
CA LYS A 17 -13.71 7.49 -3.93
C LYS A 17 -13.80 7.61 -2.41
N SER A 18 -14.98 7.35 -1.83
CA SER A 18 -15.21 7.30 -0.38
C SER A 18 -14.60 6.05 0.26
N ASN A 19 -14.49 4.94 -0.48
CA ASN A 19 -13.97 3.68 0.03
C ASN A 19 -12.47 3.56 -0.25
N ARG A 20 -11.70 4.38 0.47
CA ARG A 20 -10.24 4.28 0.47
C ARG A 20 -9.82 3.25 1.50
N VAL A 21 -9.27 2.14 1.03
CA VAL A 21 -8.70 1.11 1.89
C VAL A 21 -7.21 1.41 2.04
N PRO A 22 -6.71 1.71 3.25
CA PRO A 22 -5.27 1.81 3.47
C PRO A 22 -4.64 0.43 3.30
N ILE A 23 -3.56 0.35 2.51
CA ILE A 23 -2.81 -0.89 2.28
C ILE A 23 -1.41 -0.84 2.88
N LEU A 24 -0.90 0.36 3.14
CA LEU A 24 0.39 0.61 3.79
C LEU A 24 0.23 1.56 4.98
N ASP A 25 1.03 1.34 6.01
CA ASP A 25 1.22 2.26 7.13
C ASP A 25 2.30 3.33 6.88
N GLU A 26 2.54 4.18 7.88
CA GLU A 26 3.53 5.28 7.88
C GLU A 26 4.99 4.87 7.73
N PHE A 27 5.28 3.58 7.84
CA PHE A 27 6.61 3.01 7.73
C PHE A 27 6.78 2.14 6.47
N GLY A 28 5.78 2.11 5.59
CA GLY A 28 5.80 1.28 4.39
C GLY A 28 5.52 -0.20 4.66
N CYS A 29 4.96 -0.54 5.82
CA CYS A 29 4.53 -1.90 6.12
C CYS A 29 3.15 -2.19 5.54
N SER A 30 3.00 -3.38 4.96
CA SER A 30 1.72 -3.88 4.47
C SER A 30 0.75 -4.17 5.60
N LEU A 31 -0.46 -3.64 5.49
CA LEU A 31 -1.58 -3.99 6.36
C LEU A 31 -2.20 -5.35 5.99
N PHE A 32 -1.85 -5.89 4.82
CA PHE A 32 -2.30 -7.19 4.32
C PHE A 32 -1.10 -8.07 3.93
N PRO A 33 -0.22 -8.46 4.87
CA PRO A 33 1.07 -9.10 4.56
C PRO A 33 0.94 -10.47 3.86
N ASN A 34 -0.22 -11.12 3.96
CA ASN A 34 -0.50 -12.39 3.27
C ASN A 34 -0.80 -12.19 1.77
N ILE A 35 -1.04 -10.97 1.31
CA ILE A 35 -1.51 -10.63 -0.04
C ILE A 35 -0.56 -9.63 -0.71
N LEU A 36 -0.09 -8.63 0.06
CA LEU A 36 0.76 -7.54 -0.39
C LEU A 36 2.08 -7.56 0.42
N PRO A 37 3.26 -7.57 -0.22
CA PRO A 37 4.53 -7.44 0.47
C PRO A 37 4.77 -6.01 0.97
N HIS A 38 5.80 -5.85 1.80
CA HIS A 38 6.25 -4.55 2.29
C HIS A 38 6.97 -3.76 1.19
N VAL A 39 7.10 -2.44 1.37
CA VAL A 39 7.90 -1.61 0.46
C VAL A 39 9.39 -1.95 0.60
N GLU A 40 10.05 -2.13 -0.53
CA GLU A 40 11.50 -2.31 -0.60
C GLU A 40 12.15 -1.06 -1.19
N TYR A 41 13.32 -0.68 -0.65
CA TYR A 41 14.09 0.49 -1.07
C TYR A 41 15.48 0.06 -1.57
N PRO A 42 15.61 -0.41 -2.82
CA PRO A 42 16.89 -0.87 -3.36
C PRO A 42 17.93 0.25 -3.52
N SER A 43 17.52 1.52 -3.52
CA SER A 43 18.44 2.67 -3.48
C SER A 43 17.78 3.90 -2.87
N ASP A 44 18.57 4.93 -2.57
CA ASP A 44 18.09 6.17 -1.92
C ASP A 44 16.87 6.81 -2.62
N LEU A 45 16.78 6.75 -3.95
CA LEU A 45 15.70 7.38 -4.72
C LEU A 45 14.80 6.37 -5.44
N ASN A 46 14.90 5.09 -5.08
CA ASN A 46 14.09 4.04 -5.67
C ASN A 46 13.46 3.19 -4.59
N GLY A 47 12.14 3.06 -4.63
CA GLY A 47 11.40 2.24 -3.70
C GLY A 47 10.00 1.95 -4.20
N GLY A 48 9.47 0.79 -3.82
CA GLY A 48 8.15 0.37 -4.26
C GLY A 48 7.82 -1.05 -3.85
N ILE A 49 6.73 -1.56 -4.43
CA ILE A 49 6.22 -2.91 -4.19
C ILE A 49 5.95 -3.55 -5.54
N LEU A 50 6.48 -4.75 -5.75
CA LEU A 50 6.13 -5.58 -6.90
C LEU A 50 5.04 -6.57 -6.48
N ILE A 51 3.85 -6.46 -7.09
CA ILE A 51 2.69 -7.32 -6.77
C ILE A 51 1.98 -7.83 -8.01
N HIS A 52 1.27 -8.94 -7.84
CA HIS A 52 0.25 -9.36 -8.79
C HIS A 52 -1.09 -8.68 -8.46
N ALA A 53 -1.93 -8.51 -9.48
CA ALA A 53 -3.29 -8.01 -9.28
C ALA A 53 -4.07 -8.96 -8.36
N PHE A 54 -4.79 -8.38 -7.41
CA PHE A 54 -5.63 -9.10 -6.46
C PHE A 54 -6.98 -8.38 -6.26
N SER A 55 -7.95 -9.11 -5.72
CA SER A 55 -9.20 -8.54 -5.20
C SER A 55 -9.17 -8.63 -3.69
N LEU A 56 -9.50 -7.53 -2.99
CA LEU A 56 -9.67 -7.50 -1.55
C LEU A 56 -11.17 -7.39 -1.24
N ASP A 57 -11.71 -8.43 -0.65
CA ASP A 57 -13.02 -8.37 0.00
C ASP A 57 -12.80 -7.79 1.41
N VAL A 58 -13.05 -6.49 1.57
CA VAL A 58 -12.87 -5.79 2.85
C VAL A 58 -14.21 -5.65 3.54
N ASP A 59 -14.38 -6.34 4.66
CA ASP A 59 -15.51 -6.11 5.55
C ASP A 59 -15.36 -4.71 6.16
N GLN A 60 -16.18 -3.76 5.71
CA GLN A 60 -16.22 -2.44 6.32
C GLN A 60 -16.90 -2.55 7.69
N VAL A 61 -16.10 -2.50 8.75
CA VAL A 61 -16.63 -2.27 10.09
C VAL A 61 -17.14 -0.83 10.14
N LYS A 62 -18.47 -0.68 10.12
CA LYS A 62 -19.18 0.59 10.30
C LYS A 62 -19.08 1.11 11.71
#